data_AF-A0A4P6YSC4-F1
#
_entry.id   AF-A0A4P6YSC4-F1
#
_cell.length_a   1.000
_cell.length_b   1.000
_cell.length_c   1.000
_cell.angle_alpha   90.00
_cell.angle_beta   90.00
_cell.angle_gamma   90.00
#
_symmetry.space_group_name_H-M   'P 1'
#
loop_
_entity.id
_entity.type
_entity.pdbx_description
1 polymer ?
#
loop_
_entity_poly.entity_id
_entity_poly.type
_entity_poly.pdbx_seq_one_letter_code
_entity_poly.pdbx_strand_id
1 'polypeptide(L)'
;MKQGHAAQVKSLKAQKNRLGKQKQATQLKPFVADKYIYFLRVRWYLTHHQKLSKLELAVSDEFLLSFTEVLLVDYKTQLTAGPTTINVLDVLTKTLNSSVEFTWQYFTVLNKFLGDFINFFKKESSVNPRTLLMAVPKRDEIVRLMANNLGLQLSMRQGQEDKLAAQYAGMFYADGKLAEELIAEMFRGTQGMQPKLIKTPLVALGDDMEVGTLMVAEYTEKPEVAAFLQAVQTGMIREYHQSMDDWNVEGILSFVQEKLFDYWTPQADVIVGLGNELGDYVKYLAEAGYKLPVANENLNWTALDEYISDIALNWLLINN
;
A
#
# COMPACT_ATOMS: atom_id res chain seq x y z
N MET A 1 -5.51 -20.14 -57.13
CA MET A 1 -5.79 -19.38 -55.88
C MET A 1 -5.33 -20.14 -54.63
N LYS A 2 -4.03 -20.41 -54.45
CA LYS A 2 -3.49 -21.18 -53.29
C LYS A 2 -2.82 -20.30 -52.20
N GLN A 3 -2.60 -19.01 -52.47
CA GLN A 3 -1.86 -18.13 -51.56
C GLN A 3 -2.73 -17.55 -50.41
N GLY A 4 -4.05 -17.39 -50.60
CA GLY A 4 -4.94 -16.85 -49.56
C GLY A 4 -5.18 -17.79 -48.37
N HIS A 5 -5.26 -19.10 -48.63
CA HIS A 5 -5.50 -20.08 -47.57
C HIS A 5 -4.29 -20.25 -46.63
N ALA A 6 -3.06 -20.21 -47.15
CA ALA A 6 -1.86 -20.29 -46.32
C ALA A 6 -1.74 -19.08 -45.37
N ALA A 7 -2.11 -17.89 -45.84
CA ALA A 7 -2.13 -16.67 -45.02
C ALA A 7 -3.20 -16.75 -43.91
N GLN A 8 -4.40 -17.26 -44.21
CA GLN A 8 -5.46 -17.47 -43.22
C GLN A 8 -5.09 -18.53 -42.17
N VAL A 9 -4.45 -19.64 -42.58
CA VAL A 9 -4.00 -20.67 -41.63
C VAL A 9 -2.88 -20.14 -40.73
N LYS A 10 -1.98 -19.29 -41.27
CA LYS A 10 -0.92 -18.65 -40.49
C LYS A 10 -1.48 -17.63 -39.49
N SER A 11 -2.49 -16.83 -39.88
CA SER A 11 -3.15 -15.90 -38.95
C SER A 11 -3.90 -16.63 -37.85
N LEU A 12 -4.61 -17.72 -38.17
CA LEU A 12 -5.31 -18.55 -37.19
C LEU A 12 -4.35 -19.26 -36.22
N LYS A 13 -3.21 -19.77 -36.71
CA LYS A 13 -2.15 -20.33 -35.84
C LYS A 13 -1.52 -19.27 -34.95
N ALA A 14 -1.24 -18.07 -35.48
CA ALA A 14 -0.71 -16.96 -34.69
C ALA A 14 -1.70 -16.50 -33.62
N GLN A 15 -3.00 -16.45 -33.94
CA GLN A 15 -4.07 -16.13 -32.99
C GLN A 15 -4.24 -17.22 -31.94
N LYS A 16 -4.22 -18.50 -32.31
CA LYS A 16 -4.24 -19.64 -31.39
C LYS A 16 -3.01 -19.66 -30.47
N ASN A 17 -1.83 -19.31 -30.98
CA ASN A 17 -0.61 -19.21 -30.18
C ASN A 17 -0.62 -17.99 -29.26
N ARG A 18 -1.20 -16.85 -29.67
CA ARG A 18 -1.45 -15.70 -28.78
C ARG A 18 -2.44 -16.06 -27.67
N LEU A 19 -3.55 -16.71 -28.00
CA LEU A 19 -4.55 -17.18 -27.05
C LEU A 19 -3.98 -18.29 -26.13
N GLY A 20 -3.11 -19.15 -26.64
CA GLY A 20 -2.40 -20.17 -25.87
C GLY A 20 -1.38 -19.56 -24.90
N LYS A 21 -0.64 -18.52 -25.33
CA LYS A 21 0.26 -17.74 -24.46
C LYS A 21 -0.48 -16.90 -23.42
N GLN A 22 -1.68 -16.40 -23.74
CA GLN A 22 -2.57 -15.75 -22.76
C GLN A 22 -3.22 -16.74 -21.79
N LYS A 23 -3.55 -17.97 -22.22
CA LYS A 23 -4.01 -19.03 -21.31
C LYS A 23 -2.88 -19.63 -20.46
N GLN A 24 -1.64 -19.53 -20.91
CA GLN A 24 -0.44 -19.78 -20.11
C GLN A 24 -0.01 -18.57 -19.28
N ALA A 25 -0.72 -17.43 -19.37
CA ALA A 25 -0.44 -16.30 -18.51
C ALA A 25 -0.90 -16.59 -17.08
N THR A 26 0.10 -16.73 -16.21
CA THR A 26 0.03 -16.57 -14.74
C THR A 26 -0.78 -17.61 -13.99
N GLN A 27 -0.13 -18.73 -13.67
CA GLN A 27 -0.43 -19.43 -12.43
C GLN A 27 -0.24 -18.40 -11.29
N LEU A 28 -1.34 -17.99 -10.68
CA LEU A 28 -1.34 -16.92 -9.68
C LEU A 28 -0.47 -17.35 -8.50
N LYS A 29 0.55 -16.54 -8.13
CA LYS A 29 1.39 -16.78 -6.95
C LYS A 29 0.50 -17.05 -5.71
N PRO A 30 0.88 -17.96 -4.79
CA PRO A 30 0.09 -18.26 -3.61
C PRO A 30 -0.38 -16.99 -2.89
N PHE A 31 -1.65 -16.95 -2.49
CA PHE A 31 -2.19 -15.81 -1.78
C PHE A 31 -1.71 -15.84 -0.32
N VAL A 32 -1.06 -14.75 0.12
CA VAL A 32 -0.63 -14.57 1.51
C VAL A 32 -1.34 -13.34 2.06
N ALA A 33 -2.23 -13.56 3.03
CA ALA A 33 -3.11 -12.52 3.56
C ALA A 33 -2.33 -11.32 4.13
N ASP A 34 -1.28 -11.57 4.90
CA ASP A 34 -0.48 -10.52 5.50
C ASP A 34 0.21 -9.68 4.40
N LYS A 35 0.88 -10.33 3.43
CA LYS A 35 1.47 -9.64 2.28
C LYS A 35 0.45 -8.78 1.53
N TYR A 36 -0.80 -9.24 1.41
CA TYR A 36 -1.88 -8.49 0.76
C TYR A 36 -2.33 -7.26 1.56
N ILE A 37 -2.50 -7.38 2.88
CA ILE A 37 -2.82 -6.24 3.76
C ILE A 37 -1.71 -5.19 3.66
N TYR A 38 -0.46 -5.62 3.82
CA TYR A 38 0.69 -4.73 3.79
C TYR A 38 0.87 -4.06 2.44
N PHE A 39 0.74 -4.82 1.35
CA PHE A 39 0.76 -4.27 -0.01
C PHE A 39 -0.21 -3.10 -0.16
N LEU A 40 -1.47 -3.27 0.26
CA LEU A 40 -2.47 -2.20 0.14
C LEU A 40 -2.10 -0.99 1.01
N ARG A 41 -1.64 -1.20 2.24
CA ARG A 41 -1.24 -0.12 3.17
C ARG A 41 -0.08 0.70 2.63
N VAL A 42 0.96 0.02 2.14
CA VAL A 42 2.13 0.65 1.51
C VAL A 42 1.69 1.42 0.28
N ARG A 43 0.99 0.79 -0.67
CA ARG A 43 0.52 1.45 -1.90
C ARG A 43 -0.34 2.67 -1.62
N TRP A 44 -1.19 2.61 -0.60
CA TRP A 44 -1.99 3.74 -0.15
C TRP A 44 -1.11 4.89 0.36
N TYR A 45 -0.16 4.60 1.25
CA TYR A 45 0.82 5.58 1.73
C TYR A 45 1.58 6.23 0.58
N LEU A 46 2.14 5.44 -0.33
CA LEU A 46 2.91 5.94 -1.48
C LEU A 46 2.10 6.89 -2.37
N THR A 47 0.82 6.62 -2.55
CA THR A 47 -0.04 7.42 -3.43
C THR A 47 -0.62 8.67 -2.76
N HIS A 48 -0.55 8.79 -1.43
CA HIS A 48 -1.24 9.85 -0.67
C HIS A 48 -0.38 10.59 0.37
N HIS A 49 0.84 10.15 0.69
CA HIS A 49 1.67 10.74 1.76
C HIS A 49 2.01 12.23 1.53
N GLN A 50 2.05 12.68 0.27
CA GLN A 50 2.31 14.09 -0.07
C GLN A 50 1.04 14.95 -0.09
N LYS A 51 -0.14 14.32 -0.11
CA LYS A 51 -1.44 15.00 -0.22
C LYS A 51 -2.16 15.11 1.11
N LEU A 52 -1.98 14.11 1.97
CA LEU A 52 -2.65 13.99 3.26
C LEU A 52 -1.71 14.47 4.37
N SER A 53 -2.27 15.16 5.37
CA SER A 53 -1.55 15.46 6.60
C SER A 53 -1.21 14.17 7.36
N LYS A 54 -0.26 14.24 8.31
CA LYS A 54 0.10 13.09 9.17
C LYS A 54 -1.13 12.46 9.86
N LEU A 55 -2.06 13.29 10.33
CA LEU A 55 -3.29 12.81 10.96
C LEU A 55 -4.22 12.12 9.95
N GLU A 56 -4.41 12.71 8.77
CA GLU A 56 -5.24 12.11 7.72
C GLU A 56 -4.65 10.78 7.23
N LEU A 57 -3.32 10.70 7.09
CA LEU A 57 -2.63 9.46 6.76
C LEU A 57 -2.85 8.39 7.83
N ALA A 58 -2.69 8.76 9.10
CA ALA A 58 -2.90 7.84 10.21
C ALA A 58 -4.34 7.28 10.25
N VAL A 59 -5.35 8.14 10.15
CA VAL A 59 -6.76 7.73 10.11
C VAL A 59 -7.04 6.87 8.87
N SER A 60 -6.50 7.27 7.71
CA SER A 60 -6.73 6.55 6.45
C SER A 60 -6.13 5.15 6.43
N ASP A 61 -4.93 4.98 6.98
CA ASP A 61 -4.28 3.67 7.07
C ASP A 61 -4.99 2.75 8.07
N GLU A 62 -5.41 3.27 9.23
CA GLU A 62 -6.22 2.49 10.16
C GLU A 62 -7.55 2.04 9.54
N PHE A 63 -8.19 2.92 8.78
CA PHE A 63 -9.41 2.59 8.06
C PHE A 63 -9.15 1.49 7.02
N LEU A 64 -8.07 1.63 6.25
CA LEU A 64 -7.64 0.66 5.24
C LEU A 64 -7.35 -0.71 5.85
N LEU A 65 -6.65 -0.74 6.97
CA LEU A 65 -6.35 -1.97 7.71
C LEU A 65 -7.63 -2.65 8.17
N SER A 66 -8.54 -1.89 8.78
CA SER A 66 -9.85 -2.40 9.24
C SER A 66 -10.71 -2.90 8.09
N PHE A 67 -10.75 -2.17 6.98
CA PHE A 67 -11.45 -2.58 5.76
C PHE A 67 -10.89 -3.89 5.19
N THR A 68 -9.56 -4.00 5.12
CA THR A 68 -8.90 -5.16 4.53
C THR A 68 -9.03 -6.40 5.43
N GLU A 69 -9.00 -6.24 6.75
CA GLU A 69 -9.29 -7.35 7.67
C GLU A 69 -10.70 -7.89 7.50
N VAL A 70 -11.71 -7.00 7.45
CA VAL A 70 -13.11 -7.40 7.19
C VAL A 70 -13.24 -8.10 5.83
N LEU A 71 -12.59 -7.56 4.79
CA LEU A 71 -12.54 -8.17 3.48
C LEU A 71 -11.95 -9.58 3.54
N LEU A 72 -10.87 -9.79 4.29
CA LEU A 72 -10.22 -11.10 4.39
C LEU A 72 -11.04 -12.09 5.23
N VAL A 73 -11.75 -11.63 6.25
CA VAL A 73 -12.70 -12.47 6.98
C VAL A 73 -13.75 -13.04 6.02
N ASP A 74 -14.29 -12.20 5.14
CA ASP A 74 -15.35 -12.61 4.21
C ASP A 74 -14.81 -13.37 2.98
N TYR A 75 -13.61 -13.02 2.49
CA TYR A 75 -13.16 -13.42 1.15
C TYR A 75 -11.86 -14.25 1.06
N LYS A 76 -11.14 -14.50 2.16
CA LYS A 76 -9.81 -15.17 2.13
C LYS A 76 -9.81 -16.52 1.42
N THR A 77 -10.85 -17.33 1.62
CA THR A 77 -10.96 -18.66 0.99
C THR A 77 -11.06 -18.56 -0.53
N GLN A 78 -11.89 -17.64 -1.05
CA GLN A 78 -12.01 -17.49 -2.51
C GLN A 78 -10.75 -16.83 -3.09
N LEU A 79 -10.17 -15.85 -2.39
CA LEU A 79 -8.91 -15.20 -2.81
C LEU A 79 -7.75 -16.18 -2.93
N THR A 80 -7.71 -17.20 -2.06
CA THR A 80 -6.74 -18.29 -2.16
C THR A 80 -6.99 -19.15 -3.39
N ALA A 81 -8.25 -19.46 -3.68
CA ALA A 81 -8.65 -20.31 -4.80
C ALA A 81 -8.46 -19.64 -6.18
N GLY A 82 -8.56 -18.30 -6.27
CA GLY A 82 -8.37 -17.59 -7.54
C GLY A 82 -8.99 -16.19 -7.57
N PRO A 83 -9.22 -15.64 -8.78
CA PRO A 83 -9.87 -14.35 -8.96
C PRO A 83 -11.24 -14.32 -8.29
N THR A 84 -11.47 -13.30 -7.47
CA THR A 84 -12.65 -13.19 -6.61
C THR A 84 -13.34 -11.84 -6.81
N THR A 85 -14.67 -11.87 -6.89
CA THR A 85 -15.48 -10.65 -6.92
C THR A 85 -15.86 -10.23 -5.50
N ILE A 86 -15.52 -9.00 -5.13
CA ILE A 86 -15.72 -8.45 -3.77
C ILE A 86 -16.85 -7.44 -3.80
N ASN A 87 -17.81 -7.57 -2.88
CA ASN A 87 -18.86 -6.57 -2.67
C ASN A 87 -18.34 -5.46 -1.74
N VAL A 88 -17.89 -4.35 -2.33
CA VAL A 88 -17.24 -3.26 -1.57
C VAL A 88 -18.19 -2.59 -0.59
N LEU A 89 -19.48 -2.43 -0.95
CA LEU A 89 -20.48 -1.83 -0.07
C LEU A 89 -20.71 -2.68 1.19
N ASP A 90 -20.75 -4.00 1.07
CA ASP A 90 -20.93 -4.90 2.22
C ASP A 90 -19.72 -4.82 3.18
N VAL A 91 -18.50 -4.90 2.64
CA VAL A 91 -17.27 -4.78 3.42
C VAL A 91 -17.19 -3.41 4.11
N LEU A 92 -17.49 -2.31 3.39
CA LEU A 92 -17.53 -0.96 3.97
C LEU A 92 -18.55 -0.85 5.10
N THR A 93 -19.75 -1.39 4.89
CA THR A 93 -20.81 -1.36 5.90
C THR A 93 -20.38 -2.09 7.16
N LYS A 94 -19.80 -3.30 7.02
CA LYS A 94 -19.26 -4.06 8.14
C LYS A 94 -18.10 -3.36 8.84
N THR A 95 -17.20 -2.73 8.07
CA THR A 95 -16.05 -1.97 8.61
C THR A 95 -16.51 -0.76 9.42
N LEU A 96 -17.48 -0.01 8.91
CA LEU A 96 -18.04 1.13 9.64
C LEU A 96 -18.85 0.65 10.86
N ASN A 97 -19.56 -0.46 10.77
CA ASN A 97 -20.34 -1.01 11.90
C ASN A 97 -19.49 -1.66 12.98
N SER A 98 -18.37 -2.30 12.65
CA SER A 98 -17.41 -2.81 13.64
C SER A 98 -16.68 -1.67 14.36
N SER A 99 -16.83 -0.44 13.87
CA SER A 99 -16.13 0.72 14.36
C SER A 99 -16.89 1.59 15.38
N VAL A 100 -17.78 0.99 16.17
CA VAL A 100 -18.46 1.68 17.30
C VAL A 100 -17.45 2.35 18.26
N GLU A 101 -16.19 1.91 18.26
CA GLU A 101 -15.10 2.50 19.02
C GLU A 101 -14.47 3.75 18.36
N PHE A 102 -14.66 4.00 17.05
CA PHE A 102 -14.19 5.20 16.38
C PHE A 102 -14.95 6.43 16.88
N THR A 103 -14.21 7.47 17.26
CA THR A 103 -14.78 8.75 17.71
C THR A 103 -15.37 9.54 16.55
N TRP A 104 -16.30 10.47 16.80
CA TRP A 104 -16.87 11.32 15.74
C TRP A 104 -15.80 12.10 14.95
N GLN A 105 -14.72 12.52 15.61
CA GLN A 105 -13.56 13.18 14.99
C GLN A 105 -12.92 12.28 13.92
N TYR A 106 -12.88 10.97 14.14
CA TYR A 106 -12.39 9.99 13.17
C TYR A 106 -13.21 10.05 11.88
N PHE A 107 -14.54 10.02 11.98
CA PHE A 107 -15.43 10.11 10.82
C PHE A 107 -15.31 11.45 10.08
N THR A 108 -15.12 12.56 10.80
CA THR A 108 -14.90 13.86 10.15
C THR A 108 -13.59 13.90 9.36
N VAL A 109 -12.52 13.28 9.88
CA VAL A 109 -11.25 13.18 9.15
C VAL A 109 -11.36 12.20 7.98
N LEU A 110 -12.00 11.04 8.18
CA LEU A 110 -12.28 10.03 7.15
C LEU A 110 -13.07 10.61 5.96
N ASN A 111 -14.05 11.48 6.22
CA ASN A 111 -14.88 12.13 5.20
C ASN A 111 -14.07 12.92 4.16
N LYS A 112 -12.87 13.40 4.51
CA LYS A 112 -12.02 14.21 3.64
C LYS A 112 -11.38 13.40 2.51
N PHE A 113 -11.02 12.15 2.75
CA PHE A 113 -10.27 11.32 1.78
C PHE A 113 -11.03 10.06 1.34
N LEU A 114 -12.32 9.94 1.71
CA LEU A 114 -13.16 8.80 1.34
C LEU A 114 -13.31 8.60 -0.18
N GLY A 115 -13.35 9.69 -0.94
CA GLY A 115 -13.39 9.62 -2.41
C GLY A 115 -12.12 8.98 -2.97
N ASP A 116 -10.96 9.38 -2.42
CA ASP A 116 -9.65 8.86 -2.81
C ASP A 116 -9.52 7.38 -2.42
N PHE A 117 -10.03 6.98 -1.25
CA PHE A 117 -10.06 5.59 -0.81
C PHE A 117 -10.78 4.67 -1.79
N ILE A 118 -11.97 5.07 -2.25
CA ILE A 118 -12.72 4.30 -3.24
C ILE A 118 -12.01 4.23 -4.58
N ASN A 119 -11.42 5.34 -5.02
CA ASN A 119 -10.68 5.39 -6.27
C ASN A 119 -9.41 4.54 -6.21
N PHE A 120 -8.73 4.50 -5.06
CA PHE A 120 -7.59 3.63 -4.81
C PHE A 120 -7.97 2.16 -4.99
N PHE A 121 -9.02 1.68 -4.33
CA PHE A 121 -9.45 0.29 -4.51
C PHE A 121 -9.84 -0.03 -5.95
N LYS A 122 -10.56 0.88 -6.63
CA LYS A 122 -10.88 0.72 -8.05
C LYS A 122 -9.62 0.54 -8.88
N LYS A 123 -8.60 1.38 -8.65
CA LYS A 123 -7.32 1.29 -9.35
C LYS A 123 -6.59 -0.01 -9.02
N GLU A 124 -6.46 -0.37 -7.75
CA GLU A 124 -5.75 -1.58 -7.33
C GLU A 124 -6.43 -2.86 -7.83
N SER A 125 -7.77 -2.90 -7.89
CA SER A 125 -8.49 -4.02 -8.49
C SER A 125 -8.33 -4.16 -10.01
N SER A 126 -7.94 -3.08 -10.70
CA SER A 126 -7.70 -3.13 -12.15
C SER A 126 -6.35 -3.77 -12.50
N VAL A 127 -5.42 -3.79 -11.54
CA VAL A 127 -4.06 -4.32 -11.71
C VAL A 127 -3.82 -5.60 -10.93
N ASN A 128 -4.61 -5.89 -9.88
CA ASN A 128 -4.50 -7.10 -9.09
C ASN A 128 -5.27 -8.26 -9.76
N PRO A 129 -4.59 -9.33 -10.19
CA PRO A 129 -5.23 -10.42 -10.92
C PRO A 129 -6.13 -11.32 -10.05
N ARG A 130 -6.14 -11.12 -8.71
CA ARG A 130 -6.97 -11.86 -7.76
C ARG A 130 -8.25 -11.13 -7.35
N THR A 131 -8.39 -9.83 -7.60
CA THR A 131 -9.54 -9.06 -7.12
C THR A 131 -10.30 -8.38 -8.25
N LEU A 132 -11.63 -8.52 -8.22
CA LEU A 132 -12.57 -7.78 -9.05
C LEU A 132 -13.55 -7.09 -8.13
N LEU A 133 -13.82 -5.79 -8.31
CA LEU A 133 -14.77 -5.08 -7.46
C LEU A 133 -16.17 -5.13 -8.04
N MET A 134 -17.15 -5.33 -7.16
CA MET A 134 -18.57 -5.21 -7.42
C MET A 134 -19.20 -4.26 -6.39
N ALA A 135 -20.31 -3.62 -6.78
CA ALA A 135 -21.10 -2.75 -5.92
C ALA A 135 -20.25 -1.69 -5.21
N VAL A 136 -19.36 -1.03 -5.96
CA VAL A 136 -18.53 0.06 -5.44
C VAL A 136 -19.44 1.27 -5.16
N PRO A 137 -19.65 1.64 -3.89
CA PRO A 137 -20.65 2.65 -3.56
C PRO A 137 -20.21 4.03 -4.01
N LYS A 138 -21.21 4.87 -4.28
CA LYS A 138 -21.00 6.31 -4.49
C LYS A 138 -20.63 6.96 -3.16
N ARG A 139 -19.93 8.09 -3.25
CA ARG A 139 -19.53 8.88 -2.07
C ARG A 139 -20.72 9.13 -1.13
N ASP A 140 -21.86 9.55 -1.66
CA ASP A 140 -23.04 9.88 -0.86
C ASP A 140 -23.61 8.69 -0.08
N GLU A 141 -23.49 7.47 -0.60
CA GLU A 141 -23.91 6.26 0.10
C GLU A 141 -23.01 5.99 1.30
N ILE A 142 -21.71 6.24 1.17
CA ILE A 142 -20.74 6.07 2.26
C ILE A 142 -20.92 7.15 3.33
N VAL A 143 -21.16 8.39 2.91
CA VAL A 143 -21.49 9.49 3.84
C VAL A 143 -22.75 9.16 4.64
N ARG A 144 -23.76 8.57 3.99
CA ARG A 144 -24.98 8.12 4.68
C ARG A 144 -24.69 6.98 5.67
N LEU A 145 -23.83 6.03 5.33
CA LEU A 145 -23.40 4.98 6.27
C LEU A 145 -22.67 5.57 7.48
N MET A 146 -21.79 6.56 7.29
CA MET A 146 -21.14 7.26 8.40
C MET A 146 -22.14 7.99 9.28
N ALA A 147 -23.10 8.70 8.69
CA ALA A 147 -24.16 9.40 9.44
C ALA A 147 -25.01 8.42 10.26
N ASN A 148 -25.35 7.25 9.70
CA ASN A 148 -26.03 6.18 10.43
C ASN A 148 -25.22 5.69 11.62
N ASN A 149 -23.91 5.46 11.44
CA ASN A 149 -23.04 5.01 12.52
C ASN A 149 -22.91 6.07 13.63
N LEU A 150 -22.67 7.34 13.26
CA LEU A 150 -22.62 8.46 14.20
C LEU A 150 -23.94 8.62 14.96
N GLY A 151 -25.08 8.46 14.28
CA GLY A 151 -26.40 8.51 14.92
C GLY A 151 -26.59 7.41 15.95
N LEU A 152 -26.19 6.17 15.62
CA LEU A 152 -26.19 5.06 16.56
C LEU A 152 -25.27 5.32 17.77
N GLN A 153 -24.04 5.79 17.53
CA GLN A 153 -23.10 6.10 18.60
C GLN A 153 -23.65 7.15 19.57
N LEU A 154 -24.26 8.22 19.05
CA LEU A 154 -24.83 9.27 19.91
C LEU A 154 -26.03 8.74 20.71
N SER A 155 -26.92 7.98 20.08
CA SER A 155 -28.08 7.36 20.72
C SER A 155 -27.66 6.43 21.87
N MET A 156 -26.66 5.57 21.63
CA MET A 156 -26.10 4.69 22.67
C MET A 156 -25.45 5.48 23.81
N ARG A 157 -24.69 6.54 23.52
CA ARG A 157 -24.04 7.38 24.54
C ARG A 157 -25.02 8.10 25.45
N GLN A 158 -26.19 8.45 24.93
CA GLN A 158 -27.26 9.08 25.72
C GLN A 158 -28.13 8.06 26.49
N GLY A 159 -27.75 6.78 26.48
CA GLY A 159 -28.53 5.72 27.13
C GLY A 159 -29.87 5.42 26.44
N GLN A 160 -30.02 5.83 25.17
CA GLN A 160 -31.24 5.66 24.39
C GLN A 160 -31.17 4.43 23.46
N GLU A 161 -30.14 3.59 23.60
CA GLU A 161 -29.88 2.42 22.74
C GLU A 161 -29.89 2.84 21.24
N ASP A 162 -30.73 2.23 20.41
CA ASP A 162 -30.89 2.55 18.99
C ASP A 162 -32.09 3.48 18.69
N LYS A 163 -32.85 3.87 19.72
CA LYS A 163 -34.15 4.56 19.57
C LYS A 163 -34.06 5.90 18.84
N LEU A 164 -32.96 6.63 19.00
CA LEU A 164 -32.74 7.93 18.36
C LEU A 164 -31.77 7.86 17.18
N ALA A 165 -31.25 6.67 16.85
CA ALA A 165 -30.19 6.51 15.85
C ALA A 165 -30.58 7.06 14.49
N ALA A 166 -31.78 6.74 14.00
CA ALA A 166 -32.27 7.22 12.71
C ALA A 166 -32.53 8.73 12.68
N GLN A 167 -33.00 9.30 13.79
CA GLN A 167 -33.24 10.74 13.91
C GLN A 167 -31.91 11.50 13.84
N TYR A 168 -30.90 11.06 14.60
CA TYR A 168 -29.57 11.66 14.57
C TYR A 168 -28.88 11.48 13.22
N ALA A 169 -29.00 10.30 12.60
CA ALA A 169 -28.47 10.07 11.26
C ALA A 169 -29.07 11.04 10.23
N GLY A 170 -30.38 11.32 10.31
CA GLY A 170 -31.05 12.30 9.47
C GLY A 170 -30.59 13.75 9.69
N MET A 171 -30.12 14.09 10.89
CA MET A 171 -29.53 15.39 11.19
C MET A 171 -28.08 15.50 10.71
N PHE A 172 -27.33 14.41 10.77
CA PHE A 172 -25.91 14.36 10.41
C PHE A 172 -25.65 14.30 8.89
N TYR A 173 -26.67 14.03 8.09
CA TYR A 173 -26.56 13.93 6.63
C TYR A 173 -27.43 14.98 5.94
N ALA A 174 -26.79 15.86 5.16
CA ALA A 174 -27.47 16.83 4.30
C ALA A 174 -26.69 17.02 2.99
N ASP A 175 -27.40 17.06 1.86
CA ASP A 175 -26.84 17.36 0.53
C ASP A 175 -25.57 16.55 0.16
N GLY A 176 -25.56 15.25 0.50
CA GLY A 176 -24.42 14.36 0.21
C GLY A 176 -23.19 14.60 1.10
N LYS A 177 -23.32 15.37 2.18
CA LYS A 177 -22.25 15.72 3.11
C LYS A 177 -22.61 15.40 4.55
N LEU A 178 -21.58 15.23 5.37
CA LEU A 178 -21.74 15.22 6.82
C LEU A 178 -21.92 16.66 7.31
N ALA A 179 -22.89 16.86 8.21
CA ALA A 179 -23.08 18.12 8.91
C ALA A 179 -22.04 18.24 10.05
N GLU A 180 -20.76 18.43 9.69
CA GLU A 180 -19.61 18.34 10.61
C GLU A 180 -19.72 19.27 11.82
N GLU A 181 -20.22 20.50 11.62
CA GLU A 181 -20.42 21.47 12.72
C GLU A 181 -21.47 20.99 13.73
N LEU A 182 -22.61 20.48 13.23
CA LEU A 182 -23.67 19.94 14.07
C LEU A 182 -23.22 18.68 14.79
N ILE A 183 -22.51 17.79 14.10
CA ILE A 183 -21.90 16.59 14.72
C ILE A 183 -20.97 17.03 15.85
N ALA A 184 -20.06 17.99 15.61
CA ALA A 184 -19.14 18.48 16.64
C ALA A 184 -19.87 19.09 17.85
N GLU A 185 -20.96 19.81 17.61
CA GLU A 185 -21.79 20.40 18.67
C GLU A 185 -22.55 19.35 19.48
N MET A 186 -23.18 18.38 18.82
CA MET A 186 -23.97 17.33 19.48
C MET A 186 -23.11 16.34 20.27
N PHE A 187 -21.83 16.22 19.92
CA PHE A 187 -20.84 15.45 20.68
C PHE A 187 -19.99 16.33 21.64
N ARG A 188 -20.31 17.62 21.81
CA ARG A 188 -19.58 18.53 22.71
C ARG A 188 -19.60 17.97 24.15
N GLY A 189 -18.43 17.91 24.78
CA GLY A 189 -18.25 17.38 26.14
C GLY A 189 -17.66 15.96 26.21
N THR A 190 -17.46 15.29 25.08
CA THR A 190 -16.73 14.02 25.02
C THR A 190 -15.22 14.29 24.93
N GLN A 191 -14.42 13.82 25.89
CA GLN A 191 -12.97 14.07 25.92
C GLN A 191 -12.26 13.61 24.64
N GLY A 192 -11.31 14.42 24.17
CA GLY A 192 -10.44 14.16 23.02
C GLY A 192 -10.52 15.28 21.97
N MET A 193 -9.44 16.05 21.79
CA MET A 193 -9.33 17.00 20.67
C MET A 193 -8.91 16.33 19.35
N GLN A 194 -8.52 15.04 19.41
CA GLN A 194 -7.97 14.28 18.28
C GLN A 194 -8.75 12.98 18.07
N PRO A 195 -8.82 12.45 16.83
CA PRO A 195 -9.34 11.11 16.56
C PRO A 195 -8.68 10.07 17.46
N LYS A 196 -9.48 9.19 18.07
CA LYS A 196 -8.96 8.00 18.74
C LYS A 196 -8.61 6.96 17.68
N LEU A 197 -7.32 6.65 17.58
CA LEU A 197 -6.84 5.52 16.79
C LEU A 197 -6.79 4.28 17.68
N ILE A 198 -7.33 3.17 17.19
CA ILE A 198 -7.43 1.88 17.88
C ILE A 198 -6.28 0.97 17.45
N LYS A 199 -5.84 1.11 16.20
CA LYS A 199 -4.73 0.36 15.62
C LYS A 199 -3.51 1.26 15.43
N THR A 200 -2.32 0.68 15.41
CA THR A 200 -1.09 1.39 15.05
C THR A 200 -1.07 1.64 13.55
N PRO A 201 -1.25 2.90 13.09
CA PRO A 201 -1.20 3.18 11.67
C PRO A 201 0.24 3.11 11.15
N LEU A 202 0.40 2.84 9.86
CA LEU A 202 1.68 2.76 9.16
C LEU A 202 2.47 4.07 9.33
N VAL A 203 1.76 5.20 9.42
CA VAL A 203 2.37 6.53 9.60
C VAL A 203 2.66 6.87 11.06
N ALA A 204 2.07 6.17 12.04
CA ALA A 204 2.54 6.24 13.43
C ALA A 204 3.87 5.52 13.62
N LEU A 205 4.31 4.72 12.63
CA LEU A 205 5.63 4.11 12.66
C LEU A 205 6.73 5.11 12.40
N GLY A 206 6.46 6.30 11.84
CA GLY A 206 7.41 7.43 11.83
C GLY A 206 8.83 7.14 11.34
N ASP A 207 9.08 5.97 10.75
CA ASP A 207 10.39 5.44 10.51
C ASP A 207 10.41 4.95 9.08
N ASP A 208 11.02 5.76 8.21
CA ASP A 208 11.31 5.39 6.84
C ASP A 208 12.03 4.03 6.77
N MET A 209 12.66 3.59 7.87
CA MET A 209 13.25 2.25 7.96
C MET A 209 12.22 1.13 7.94
N GLU A 210 11.05 1.27 8.57
CA GLU A 210 10.05 0.20 8.59
C GLU A 210 9.35 0.10 7.23
N VAL A 211 8.99 1.25 6.65
CA VAL A 211 8.47 1.30 5.28
C VAL A 211 9.51 0.74 4.31
N GLY A 212 10.78 1.11 4.49
CA GLY A 212 11.86 0.58 3.69
C GLY A 212 11.96 -0.94 3.77
N THR A 213 12.04 -1.48 4.99
CA THR A 213 12.16 -2.92 5.25
C THR A 213 11.07 -3.70 4.52
N LEU A 214 9.84 -3.16 4.51
CA LEU A 214 8.71 -3.75 3.82
C LEU A 214 8.83 -3.65 2.29
N MET A 215 9.27 -2.52 1.75
CA MET A 215 9.50 -2.37 0.31
C MET A 215 10.54 -3.38 -0.20
N VAL A 216 11.58 -3.66 0.58
CA VAL A 216 12.59 -4.67 0.23
C VAL A 216 11.99 -6.08 0.22
N ALA A 217 11.19 -6.42 1.24
CA ALA A 217 10.53 -7.72 1.34
C ALA A 217 9.48 -7.97 0.23
N GLU A 218 8.90 -6.92 -0.33
CA GLU A 218 8.03 -7.01 -1.50
C GLU A 218 8.82 -7.22 -2.80
N TYR A 219 9.93 -6.50 -2.95
CA TYR A 219 10.76 -6.56 -4.14
C TYR A 219 11.38 -7.94 -4.36
N THR A 220 11.92 -8.56 -3.31
CA THR A 220 12.68 -9.81 -3.44
C THR A 220 12.41 -10.81 -2.33
N GLU A 221 12.38 -12.09 -2.71
CA GLU A 221 12.35 -13.22 -1.76
C GLU A 221 13.76 -13.82 -1.56
N LYS A 222 14.79 -13.30 -2.27
CA LYS A 222 16.18 -13.72 -2.12
C LYS A 222 16.78 -13.12 -0.85
N PRO A 223 17.10 -13.90 0.19
CA PRO A 223 17.58 -13.38 1.47
C PRO A 223 18.81 -12.48 1.35
N GLU A 224 19.73 -12.82 0.47
CA GLU A 224 20.95 -12.07 0.16
C GLU A 224 20.70 -10.64 -0.34
N VAL A 225 19.79 -10.49 -1.30
CA VAL A 225 19.44 -9.23 -1.94
C VAL A 225 18.61 -8.43 -0.96
N ALA A 226 17.72 -9.09 -0.22
CA ALA A 226 16.96 -8.44 0.85
C ALA A 226 17.89 -7.84 1.91
N ALA A 227 18.89 -8.60 2.39
CA ALA A 227 19.85 -8.11 3.37
C ALA A 227 20.68 -6.94 2.85
N PHE A 228 21.16 -7.02 1.61
CA PHE A 228 21.90 -5.92 0.96
C PHE A 228 21.04 -4.66 0.80
N LEU A 229 19.82 -4.78 0.27
CA LEU A 229 18.93 -3.62 0.07
C LEU A 229 18.45 -3.01 1.40
N GLN A 230 18.22 -3.83 2.43
CA GLN A 230 17.92 -3.34 3.78
C GLN A 230 19.10 -2.56 4.37
N ALA A 231 20.33 -3.00 4.14
CA ALA A 231 21.52 -2.27 4.56
C ALA A 231 21.63 -0.92 3.86
N VAL A 232 21.40 -0.88 2.54
CA VAL A 232 21.35 0.38 1.77
C VAL A 232 20.30 1.32 2.36
N GLN A 233 19.07 0.86 2.58
CA GLN A 233 18.03 1.72 3.16
C GLN A 233 18.37 2.22 4.55
N THR A 234 18.79 1.32 5.43
CA THR A 234 19.14 1.65 6.81
C THR A 234 20.26 2.68 6.84
N GLY A 235 21.29 2.48 6.03
CA GLY A 235 22.43 3.38 5.92
C GLY A 235 22.07 4.75 5.34
N MET A 236 21.28 4.79 4.25
CA MET A 236 20.81 6.06 3.66
C MET A 236 20.01 6.89 4.67
N ILE A 237 19.17 6.25 5.47
CA ILE A 237 18.36 6.93 6.49
C ILE A 237 19.23 7.39 7.67
N ARG A 238 20.12 6.52 8.17
CA ARG A 238 20.88 6.80 9.40
C ARG A 238 22.08 7.71 9.21
N GLU A 239 22.84 7.52 8.13
CA GLU A 239 24.08 8.26 7.87
C GLU A 239 23.81 9.54 7.08
N TYR A 240 22.87 9.48 6.12
CA TYR A 240 22.63 10.58 5.19
C TYR A 240 21.29 11.30 5.43
N HIS A 241 20.47 10.83 6.38
CA HIS A 241 19.14 11.37 6.67
C HIS A 241 18.24 11.46 5.43
N GLN A 242 18.45 10.56 4.47
CA GLN A 242 17.67 10.51 3.23
C GLN A 242 16.57 9.47 3.36
N SER A 243 15.32 9.93 3.27
CA SER A 243 14.19 9.04 3.03
C SER A 243 14.29 8.45 1.62
N MET A 244 13.49 7.43 1.30
CA MET A 244 13.45 6.90 -0.07
C MET A 244 13.03 7.96 -1.11
N ASP A 245 12.35 9.05 -0.74
CA ASP A 245 12.06 10.16 -1.67
C ASP A 245 13.25 11.11 -1.91
N ASP A 246 14.36 10.92 -1.21
CA ASP A 246 15.51 11.83 -1.26
C ASP A 246 16.75 11.20 -1.89
N TRP A 247 16.69 9.91 -2.25
CA TRP A 247 17.85 9.21 -2.80
C TRP A 247 18.31 9.84 -4.10
N ASN A 248 19.57 10.24 -4.11
CA ASN A 248 20.28 10.80 -5.25
C ASN A 248 21.56 10.01 -5.51
N VAL A 249 22.17 10.23 -6.68
CA VAL A 249 23.39 9.52 -7.08
C VAL A 249 24.53 9.74 -6.09
N GLU A 250 24.72 10.97 -5.64
CA GLU A 250 25.79 11.32 -4.69
C GLU A 250 25.65 10.52 -3.39
N GLY A 251 24.45 10.51 -2.79
CA GLY A 251 24.16 9.79 -1.56
C GLY A 251 24.38 8.28 -1.69
N ILE A 252 23.88 7.66 -2.77
CA ILE A 252 24.10 6.22 -3.01
C ILE A 252 25.59 5.90 -3.17
N LEU A 253 26.32 6.69 -3.96
CA LEU A 253 27.74 6.47 -4.19
C LEU A 253 28.55 6.65 -2.90
N SER A 254 28.30 7.73 -2.14
CA SER A 254 28.96 7.97 -0.86
C SER A 254 28.67 6.84 0.13
N PHE A 255 27.43 6.40 0.26
CA PHE A 255 27.09 5.29 1.13
C PHE A 255 27.83 4.01 0.74
N VAL A 256 27.79 3.65 -0.56
CA VAL A 256 28.42 2.43 -1.07
C VAL A 256 29.94 2.45 -0.85
N GLN A 257 30.57 3.62 -1.01
CA GLN A 257 32.02 3.78 -0.87
C GLN A 257 32.50 3.82 0.59
N GLU A 258 31.72 4.43 1.48
CA GLU A 258 32.21 4.79 2.82
C GLU A 258 31.58 3.95 3.94
N LYS A 259 30.34 3.49 3.77
CA LYS A 259 29.49 3.01 4.87
C LYS A 259 28.90 1.63 4.64
N LEU A 260 28.94 1.08 3.43
CA LEU A 260 28.26 -0.16 3.09
C LEU A 260 28.55 -1.30 4.07
N PHE A 261 29.82 -1.51 4.42
CA PHE A 261 30.24 -2.61 5.29
C PHE A 261 29.97 -2.40 6.79
N ASP A 262 29.56 -1.20 7.19
CA ASP A 262 29.05 -0.95 8.54
C ASP A 262 27.63 -1.54 8.72
N TYR A 263 26.92 -1.76 7.61
CA TYR A 263 25.52 -2.19 7.58
C TYR A 263 25.31 -3.55 6.90
N TRP A 264 26.25 -3.99 6.06
CA TRP A 264 26.14 -5.24 5.30
C TRP A 264 27.42 -6.06 5.40
N THR A 265 27.27 -7.37 5.63
CA THR A 265 28.39 -8.32 5.62
C THR A 265 28.30 -9.19 4.36
N PRO A 266 29.29 -9.14 3.46
CA PRO A 266 29.26 -9.91 2.22
C PRO A 266 29.38 -11.42 2.49
N GLN A 267 28.76 -12.22 1.63
CA GLN A 267 28.86 -13.68 1.61
C GLN A 267 29.41 -14.15 0.27
N ALA A 268 30.39 -15.07 0.28
CA ALA A 268 31.21 -15.41 -0.88
C ALA A 268 30.41 -15.91 -2.10
N ASP A 269 29.27 -16.54 -1.88
CA ASP A 269 28.38 -17.07 -2.91
C ASP A 269 27.43 -16.02 -3.50
N VAL A 270 27.44 -14.78 -2.99
CA VAL A 270 26.37 -13.82 -3.29
C VAL A 270 26.80 -12.36 -3.56
N ILE A 271 28.07 -12.15 -3.89
CA ILE A 271 28.62 -10.80 -4.14
C ILE A 271 28.33 -10.24 -5.54
N VAL A 272 27.94 -11.08 -6.51
CA VAL A 272 27.77 -10.67 -7.92
C VAL A 272 26.33 -10.26 -8.21
N GLY A 273 26.14 -9.14 -8.90
CA GLY A 273 24.83 -8.69 -9.39
C GLY A 273 24.07 -7.75 -8.45
N LEU A 274 24.62 -7.46 -7.26
CA LEU A 274 23.96 -6.62 -6.25
C LEU A 274 23.78 -5.16 -6.68
N GLY A 275 24.70 -4.60 -7.47
CA GLY A 275 24.54 -3.23 -7.98
C GLY A 275 23.44 -3.12 -9.03
N ASN A 276 23.26 -4.18 -9.84
CA ASN A 276 22.14 -4.27 -10.78
C ASN A 276 20.80 -4.46 -10.04
N GLU A 277 20.78 -5.30 -8.99
CA GLU A 277 19.61 -5.47 -8.13
C GLU A 277 19.21 -4.16 -7.42
N LEU A 278 20.17 -3.32 -6.99
CA LEU A 278 19.88 -1.97 -6.48
C LEU A 278 19.25 -1.08 -7.55
N GLY A 279 19.76 -1.12 -8.78
CA GLY A 279 19.20 -0.35 -9.89
C GLY A 279 17.77 -0.75 -10.24
N ASP A 280 17.49 -2.06 -10.27
CA ASP A 280 16.14 -2.56 -10.50
C ASP A 280 15.21 -2.27 -9.32
N TYR A 281 15.73 -2.28 -8.09
CA TYR A 281 15.01 -1.85 -6.91
C TYR A 281 14.64 -0.36 -6.95
N VAL A 282 15.55 0.51 -7.38
CA VAL A 282 15.26 1.94 -7.56
C VAL A 282 14.16 2.17 -8.60
N LYS A 283 14.17 1.41 -9.71
CA LYS A 283 13.07 1.46 -10.70
C LYS A 283 11.75 1.02 -10.08
N TYR A 284 11.77 -0.08 -9.33
CA TYR A 284 10.60 -0.58 -8.62
C TYR A 284 10.02 0.46 -7.65
N LEU A 285 10.87 1.13 -6.86
CA LEU A 285 10.43 2.21 -5.97
C LEU A 285 9.84 3.41 -6.75
N ALA A 286 10.44 3.79 -7.89
CA ALA A 286 9.92 4.87 -8.73
C ALA A 286 8.54 4.52 -9.32
N GLU A 287 8.36 3.28 -9.80
CA GLU A 287 7.06 2.75 -10.24
C GLU A 287 6.04 2.66 -9.09
N ALA A 288 6.54 2.44 -7.87
CA ALA A 288 5.73 2.44 -6.66
C ALA A 288 5.24 3.84 -6.27
N GLY A 289 5.88 4.90 -6.77
CA GLY A 289 5.47 6.30 -6.60
C GLY A 289 6.45 7.18 -5.82
N TYR A 290 7.63 6.65 -5.44
CA TYR A 290 8.67 7.45 -4.80
C TYR A 290 9.28 8.44 -5.79
N LYS A 291 9.50 9.67 -5.32
CA LYS A 291 10.19 10.70 -6.08
C LYS A 291 11.68 10.51 -5.91
N LEU A 292 12.28 9.60 -6.67
CA LEU A 292 13.71 9.32 -6.57
C LEU A 292 14.51 10.20 -7.55
N PRO A 293 15.27 11.22 -7.09
CA PRO A 293 16.24 11.89 -7.96
C PRO A 293 17.14 10.91 -8.70
N VAL A 294 17.63 9.88 -8.01
CA VAL A 294 18.52 8.86 -8.57
C VAL A 294 17.90 8.06 -9.73
N ALA A 295 16.57 7.94 -9.80
CA ALA A 295 15.91 7.26 -10.91
C ALA A 295 15.94 8.08 -12.22
N ASN A 296 16.11 9.41 -12.11
CA ASN A 296 16.20 10.33 -13.24
C ASN A 296 17.64 10.73 -13.55
N GLU A 297 18.56 10.48 -12.63
CA GLU A 297 19.99 10.70 -12.80
C GLU A 297 20.59 9.47 -13.49
N ASN A 298 21.42 9.67 -14.52
CA ASN A 298 22.01 8.58 -15.32
C ASN A 298 23.11 7.84 -14.54
N LEU A 299 22.76 7.15 -13.46
CA LEU A 299 23.68 6.29 -12.73
C LEU A 299 24.00 5.04 -13.57
N ASN A 300 25.30 4.75 -13.72
CA ASN A 300 25.74 3.52 -14.36
C ASN A 300 25.70 2.36 -13.36
N TRP A 301 24.53 1.70 -13.28
CA TRP A 301 24.30 0.56 -12.38
C TRP A 301 25.25 -0.62 -12.63
N THR A 302 25.68 -0.83 -13.87
CA THR A 302 26.66 -1.88 -14.19
C THR A 302 28.03 -1.57 -13.62
N ALA A 303 28.49 -0.32 -13.70
CA ALA A 303 29.74 0.08 -13.06
C ALA A 303 29.66 0.00 -11.52
N LEU A 304 28.50 0.32 -10.95
CA LEU A 304 28.25 0.17 -9.52
C LEU A 304 28.27 -1.31 -9.09
N ASP A 305 27.73 -2.19 -9.93
CA ASP A 305 27.74 -3.65 -9.71
C ASP A 305 29.15 -4.23 -9.69
N GLU A 306 29.97 -3.86 -10.67
CA GLU A 306 31.39 -4.24 -10.73
C GLU A 306 32.13 -3.73 -9.48
N TYR A 307 31.91 -2.47 -9.12
CA TYR A 307 32.53 -1.88 -7.93
C TYR A 307 32.16 -2.62 -6.64
N ILE A 308 30.86 -2.84 -6.39
CA ILE A 308 30.38 -3.55 -5.19
C ILE A 308 30.97 -4.96 -5.12
N SER A 309 31.00 -5.67 -6.25
CA SER A 309 31.57 -7.02 -6.35
C SER A 309 33.05 -7.02 -5.94
N ASP A 310 33.83 -6.06 -6.45
CA ASP A 310 35.26 -5.94 -6.17
C ASP A 310 35.54 -5.58 -4.70
N ILE A 311 34.82 -4.60 -4.14
CA ILE A 311 35.04 -4.23 -2.73
C ILE A 311 34.57 -5.33 -1.77
N ALA A 312 33.52 -6.07 -2.11
CA ALA A 312 33.03 -7.19 -1.29
C ALA A 312 34.01 -8.36 -1.31
N LEU A 313 34.58 -8.68 -2.48
CA LEU A 313 35.62 -9.69 -2.60
C LEU A 313 36.86 -9.33 -1.78
N ASN A 314 37.31 -8.07 -1.88
CA ASN A 314 38.46 -7.59 -1.10
C ASN A 314 38.18 -7.64 0.41
N TRP A 315 36.97 -7.24 0.84
CA TRP A 315 36.57 -7.34 2.24
C TRP A 315 36.63 -8.79 2.73
N LEU A 316 36.11 -9.75 1.95
CA LEU A 316 36.14 -11.18 2.27
C LEU A 316 37.57 -11.73 2.35
N LEU A 317 38.49 -11.28 1.50
CA LEU A 317 39.90 -11.71 1.52
C LEU A 317 40.68 -11.15 2.71
N ILE A 318 40.24 -10.02 3.27
CA ILE A 318 40.89 -9.39 4.43
C ILE A 318 40.35 -9.95 5.75
N ASN A 319 39.06 -10.29 5.80
CA ASN A 319 38.35 -10.66 7.02
C ASN A 319 38.09 -12.18 7.18
N ASN A 320 38.51 -13.02 6.23
CA ASN A 320 38.57 -14.49 6.35
C ASN A 320 40.01 -14.98 6.34
#